data_AF-A0A953MQ68-F1
#
_entry.id   AF-A0A953MQ68-F1
#
_cell.length_a   1.000
_cell.length_b   1.000
_cell.length_c   1.000
_cell.angle_alpha   90.00
_cell.angle_beta   90.00
_cell.angle_gamma   90.00
#
_symmetry.space_group_name_H-M   'P 1'
#
loop_
_entity.id
_entity.type
_entity.pdbx_description
1 polymer ?
#
loop_
_entity_poly.entity_id
_entity_poly.type
_entity_poly.pdbx_seq_one_letter_code
_entity_poly.pdbx_strand_id
1 'polypeptide(L)'
;MPEFQDFGSDRFIANEIEILKSYSIRYRVAESIIKNFKEVNSPDSFYLVISQGSNFEEKPKEILTQESIAILLEKKVLVEQKRGLDIVEITVDSPSPYEVALIANTYAQEYKKLNLDVSRNQLTNVKEFLSTQRKEKLQQLNEAEDILRNYQQKGGIIALDAQANNLIQQLSQFEANKNAADIDLAVSNKVLSEYKSELAKQSPQMAEYLESMSNEAYFTALQEQLAKLKVNKDLALANKNSKVDTKLLIKDYDNQITDLQQKLDEKISVIKKGIFASSPEVVKQLTQKVIEEEVKNQSLKITSSELAVVVQTYDSKFNRLPTTAIELARFQRERE
;
A
#
# COMPACT_ATOMS: atom_id res chain seq x y z
N MET A 1 8.49 39.19 -1.75
CA MET A 1 8.56 37.81 -2.29
C MET A 1 7.59 36.97 -1.47
N PRO A 2 6.59 36.31 -2.07
CA PRO A 2 5.82 35.31 -1.36
C PRO A 2 6.71 34.08 -1.18
N GLU A 3 6.98 33.71 0.07
CA GLU A 3 7.62 32.43 0.38
C GLU A 3 6.74 31.31 -0.15
N PHE A 4 7.30 30.44 -0.99
CA PHE A 4 6.69 29.18 -1.35
C PHE A 4 6.61 28.32 -0.08
N GLN A 5 5.46 28.34 0.57
CA GLN A 5 5.14 27.45 1.67
C GLN A 5 5.01 26.03 1.10
N ASP A 6 5.84 25.09 1.56
CA ASP A 6 5.84 23.71 1.10
C ASP A 6 4.64 22.96 1.70
N PHE A 7 3.47 23.10 1.05
CA PHE A 7 2.17 22.57 1.50
C PHE A 7 2.14 21.04 1.71
N GLY A 8 3.16 20.29 1.26
CA GLY A 8 3.25 18.84 1.48
C GLY A 8 3.65 18.47 2.91
N SER A 9 4.60 19.20 3.48
CA SER A 9 5.15 18.97 4.84
C SER A 9 4.11 19.27 5.94
N ASP A 10 3.46 20.43 5.84
CA ASP A 10 2.39 20.87 6.75
C ASP A 10 1.21 19.88 6.79
N ARG A 11 0.88 19.26 5.65
CA ARG A 11 -0.18 18.25 5.60
C ARG A 11 0.21 16.98 6.31
N PHE A 12 1.44 16.49 6.16
CA PHE A 12 1.92 15.28 6.84
C PHE A 12 1.83 15.43 8.36
N ILE A 13 2.29 16.56 8.88
CA ILE A 13 2.33 16.82 10.32
C ILE A 13 0.96 17.04 10.93
N ALA A 14 0.05 17.66 10.20
CA ALA A 14 -1.33 17.79 10.64
C ALA A 14 -1.96 16.41 10.99
N ASN A 15 -1.63 15.32 10.28
CA ASN A 15 -2.17 14.01 10.62
C ASN A 15 -1.47 13.36 11.80
N GLU A 16 -0.15 13.53 11.91
CA GLU A 16 0.55 12.99 13.07
C GLU A 16 0.03 13.65 14.36
N ILE A 17 -0.36 14.93 14.28
CA ILE A 17 -1.08 15.62 15.34
C ILE A 17 -2.45 14.99 15.61
N GLU A 18 -3.25 14.70 14.58
CA GLU A 18 -4.57 14.08 14.77
C GLU A 18 -4.47 12.63 15.28
N ILE A 19 -3.46 11.87 14.87
CA ILE A 19 -3.15 10.54 15.41
C ILE A 19 -2.77 10.66 16.89
N LEU A 20 -1.93 11.62 17.26
CA LEU A 20 -1.59 11.94 18.65
C LEU A 20 -2.83 12.35 19.47
N LYS A 21 -3.79 13.03 18.85
CA LYS A 21 -5.08 13.39 19.44
C LYS A 21 -6.13 12.27 19.35
N SER A 22 -5.81 11.08 18.86
CA SER A 22 -6.79 10.00 18.78
C SER A 22 -7.09 9.40 20.16
N TYR A 23 -8.33 8.92 20.35
CA TYR A 23 -8.70 8.21 21.58
C TYR A 23 -7.82 6.98 21.82
N SER A 24 -7.41 6.27 20.77
CA SER A 24 -6.55 5.09 20.87
C SER A 24 -5.17 5.41 21.43
N ILE A 25 -4.55 6.52 21.04
CA ILE A 25 -3.30 7.00 21.66
C ILE A 25 -3.55 7.36 23.12
N ARG A 26 -4.60 8.14 23.43
CA ARG A 26 -4.92 8.51 24.83
C ARG A 26 -5.13 7.29 25.72
N TYR A 27 -5.78 6.27 25.20
CA TYR A 27 -6.06 5.02 25.91
C TYR A 27 -4.79 4.24 26.23
N ARG A 28 -3.83 4.17 25.27
CA ARG A 28 -2.51 3.56 25.49
C ARG A 28 -1.65 4.35 26.46
N VAL A 29 -1.68 5.68 26.35
CA VAL A 29 -0.99 6.57 27.28
C VAL A 29 -1.55 6.40 28.69
N ALA A 30 -2.88 6.35 28.86
CA ALA A 30 -3.53 6.10 30.14
C ALA A 30 -3.10 4.76 30.75
N GLU A 31 -3.01 3.69 29.95
CA GLU A 31 -2.49 2.39 30.38
C GLU A 31 -1.07 2.48 30.94
N SER A 32 -0.19 3.14 30.19
CA SER A 32 1.22 3.30 30.54
C SER A 32 1.40 4.17 31.79
N ILE A 33 0.58 5.21 31.97
CA ILE A 33 0.58 6.03 33.19
C ILE A 33 0.11 5.21 34.40
N ILE A 34 -0.97 4.43 34.27
CA ILE A 34 -1.45 3.54 35.35
C ILE A 34 -0.37 2.55 35.76
N LYS A 35 0.37 2.00 34.80
CA LYS A 35 1.49 1.09 35.06
C LYS A 35 2.60 1.80 35.83
N ASN A 36 3.03 2.98 35.39
CA ASN A 36 4.05 3.78 36.09
C ASN A 36 3.60 4.17 37.51
N PHE A 37 2.32 4.52 37.72
CA PHE A 37 1.78 4.80 39.05
C PHE A 37 1.91 3.59 39.99
N LYS A 38 1.70 2.37 39.50
CA LYS A 38 1.86 1.14 40.30
C LYS A 38 3.33 0.82 40.62
N GLU A 39 4.26 1.28 39.78
CA GLU A 39 5.69 1.05 39.95
C GLU A 39 6.34 2.12 40.87
N VAL A 40 5.79 3.33 40.91
CA VAL A 40 6.29 4.45 41.71
C VAL A 40 5.53 4.51 43.03
N ASN A 41 6.17 4.11 44.14
CA ASN A 41 5.63 4.16 45.51
C ASN A 41 5.45 5.60 46.08
N SER A 42 5.04 6.57 45.26
CA SER A 42 4.83 7.97 45.64
C SER A 42 3.52 8.52 45.06
N PRO A 43 2.35 8.18 45.63
CA PRO A 43 1.04 8.60 45.12
C PRO A 43 0.84 10.11 45.10
N ASP A 44 1.51 10.84 45.99
CA ASP A 44 1.39 12.31 46.12
C ASP A 44 2.08 13.07 44.98
N SER A 45 2.86 12.39 44.14
CA SER A 45 3.45 12.97 42.93
C SER A 45 2.46 13.04 41.76
N PHE A 46 1.23 12.54 41.93
CA PHE A 46 0.18 12.51 40.91
C PHE A 46 -1.00 13.38 41.32
N TYR A 47 -1.64 14.05 40.37
CA TYR A 47 -2.75 14.97 40.64
C TYR A 47 -3.95 14.73 39.70
N LEU A 48 -3.71 14.54 38.41
CA LEU A 48 -4.75 14.32 37.39
C LEU A 48 -5.28 12.88 37.37
N VAL A 49 -4.43 11.89 37.66
CA VAL A 49 -4.80 10.47 37.56
C VAL A 49 -5.39 9.87 38.83
N ILE A 50 -5.47 10.65 39.91
CA ILE A 50 -6.06 10.25 41.19
C ILE A 50 -7.38 10.98 41.43
N SER A 51 -8.32 10.35 42.14
CA SER A 51 -9.54 10.99 42.57
C SER A 51 -9.22 12.11 43.57
N GLN A 52 -9.60 13.34 43.23
CA GLN A 52 -9.56 14.47 44.15
C GLN A 52 -10.78 14.35 45.05
N GLY A 53 -10.59 13.91 46.30
CA GLY A 53 -11.65 13.89 47.29
C GLY A 53 -12.24 15.30 47.44
N SER A 54 -13.57 15.43 47.43
CA SER A 54 -14.23 16.68 47.81
C SER A 54 -13.79 17.08 49.22
N ASN A 55 -13.45 18.35 49.42
CA ASN A 55 -12.91 18.98 50.66
C ASN A 55 -13.71 18.73 51.97
N PHE A 56 -14.73 17.88 51.97
CA PHE A 56 -15.59 17.59 53.11
C PHE A 56 -15.58 16.12 53.57
N GLU A 57 -14.94 15.18 52.86
CA GLU A 57 -14.76 13.80 53.33
C GLU A 57 -13.39 13.26 52.90
N GLU A 58 -12.59 12.78 53.86
CA GLU A 58 -11.33 12.06 53.62
C GLU A 58 -11.61 10.70 52.96
N LYS A 59 -11.92 10.71 51.66
CA LYS A 59 -11.90 9.49 50.84
C LYS A 59 -10.47 9.18 50.43
N PRO A 60 -10.06 7.90 50.43
CA PRO A 60 -8.74 7.51 49.95
C PRO A 60 -8.56 7.95 48.49
N LYS A 61 -7.39 8.50 48.16
CA LYS A 61 -7.00 8.85 46.79
C LYS A 61 -6.93 7.55 45.98
N GLU A 62 -7.92 7.31 45.12
CA GLU A 62 -7.99 6.14 44.25
C GLU A 62 -7.56 6.52 42.83
N ILE A 63 -6.87 5.61 42.14
CA ILE A 63 -6.52 5.84 40.74
C ILE A 63 -7.79 5.81 39.86
N LEU A 64 -7.88 6.76 38.94
CA LEU A 64 -8.98 6.81 37.97
C LEU A 64 -8.91 5.61 37.00
N THR A 65 -10.05 5.24 36.44
CA THR A 65 -10.10 4.21 35.39
C THR A 65 -9.37 4.69 34.14
N GLN A 66 -8.85 3.74 33.35
CA GLN A 66 -8.15 4.03 32.10
C GLN A 66 -8.96 4.89 31.14
N GLU A 67 -10.26 4.62 31.02
CA GLU A 67 -11.20 5.40 30.20
C GLU A 67 -11.33 6.84 30.73
N SER A 68 -11.43 7.01 32.05
CA SER A 68 -11.55 8.32 32.68
C SER A 68 -10.29 9.16 32.48
N ILE A 69 -9.11 8.54 32.58
CA ILE A 69 -7.83 9.19 32.29
C ILE A 69 -7.75 9.56 30.80
N ALA A 70 -8.15 8.67 29.89
CA ALA A 70 -8.14 8.96 28.45
C ALA A 70 -9.04 10.15 28.07
N ILE A 71 -10.22 10.27 28.69
CA ILE A 71 -11.12 11.43 28.50
C ILE A 71 -10.53 12.70 29.12
N LEU A 72 -9.88 12.59 30.28
CA LEU A 72 -9.24 13.73 30.94
C LEU A 72 -8.06 14.27 30.11
N LEU A 73 -7.24 13.38 29.55
CA LEU A 73 -6.09 13.73 28.72
C LEU A 73 -6.50 14.52 27.47
N GLU A 74 -7.70 14.30 26.94
CA GLU A 74 -8.24 15.10 25.82
C GLU A 74 -8.29 16.59 26.12
N LYS A 75 -8.57 16.95 27.39
CA LYS A 75 -8.71 18.34 27.84
C LYS A 75 -7.42 18.93 28.40
N LYS A 76 -6.47 18.07 28.79
CA LYS A 76 -5.25 18.46 29.51
C LYS A 76 -3.99 18.40 28.66
N VAL A 77 -4.06 17.75 27.50
CA VAL A 77 -2.95 17.65 26.56
C VAL A 77 -3.29 18.42 25.29
N LEU A 78 -2.44 19.38 24.96
CA LEU A 78 -2.52 20.18 23.75
C LEU A 78 -1.42 19.72 22.81
N VAL A 79 -1.81 19.38 21.57
CA VAL A 79 -0.89 18.90 20.53
C VAL A 79 -1.02 19.83 19.33
N GLU A 80 0.04 20.55 19.00
CA GLU A 80 0.05 21.58 17.96
C GLU A 80 1.31 21.51 17.10
N GLN A 81 1.25 22.04 15.89
CA GLN A 81 2.42 22.20 15.03
C GLN A 81 3.09 23.53 15.35
N LYS A 82 4.42 23.51 15.47
CA LYS A 82 5.20 24.75 15.45
C LYS A 82 5.17 25.34 14.04
N ARG A 83 4.47 26.47 13.87
CA ARG A 83 4.18 27.07 12.55
C ARG A 83 5.42 27.14 11.65
N GLY A 84 5.28 26.59 10.43
CA GLY A 84 6.32 26.61 9.40
C GLY A 84 7.49 25.68 9.68
N LEU A 85 7.37 24.77 10.64
CA LEU A 85 8.40 23.77 10.97
C LEU A 85 7.80 22.37 11.04
N ASP A 86 8.67 21.40 10.77
CA ASP A 86 8.34 20.00 10.87
C ASP A 86 8.39 19.44 12.31
N ILE A 87 7.77 20.17 13.25
CA ILE A 87 7.87 19.91 14.69
C ILE A 87 6.47 19.91 15.32
N VAL A 88 6.14 18.81 16.00
CA VAL A 88 4.96 18.69 16.86
C VAL A 88 5.33 19.04 18.30
N GLU A 89 4.57 19.94 18.90
CA GLU A 89 4.67 20.34 20.30
C GLU A 89 3.55 19.68 21.10
N ILE A 90 3.93 19.00 22.19
CA ILE A 90 3.01 18.32 23.11
C ILE A 90 3.11 19.03 24.46
N THR A 91 2.04 19.74 24.82
CA THR A 91 1.95 20.53 26.04
C THR A 91 0.96 19.88 27.00
N VAL A 92 1.32 19.77 28.28
CA VAL A 92 0.49 19.16 29.31
C VAL A 92 0.38 20.10 30.52
N ASP A 93 -0.84 20.34 30.98
CA ASP A 93 -1.09 21.19 32.14
C ASP A 93 -1.53 20.38 33.37
N SER A 94 -0.70 20.38 34.42
CA SER A 94 -1.02 19.81 35.74
C SER A 94 -0.32 20.58 36.87
N PRO A 95 -0.90 20.63 38.09
CA PRO A 95 -0.22 21.12 39.29
C PRO A 95 1.01 20.32 39.73
N SER A 96 1.17 19.07 39.25
CA SER A 96 2.34 18.24 39.57
C SER A 96 3.38 18.27 38.44
N PRO A 97 4.60 18.81 38.67
CA PRO A 97 5.68 18.81 37.68
C PRO A 97 6.09 17.40 37.23
N TYR A 98 6.06 16.45 38.15
CA TYR A 98 6.41 15.06 37.87
C TYR A 98 5.41 14.43 36.90
N GLU A 99 4.11 14.64 37.16
CA GLU A 99 3.03 14.12 36.33
C GLU A 99 3.03 14.73 34.92
N VAL A 100 3.28 16.04 34.80
CA VAL A 100 3.43 16.72 33.49
C VAL A 100 4.52 16.04 32.65
N ALA A 101 5.71 15.86 33.22
CA ALA A 101 6.84 15.27 32.51
C ALA A 101 6.55 13.81 32.11
N LEU A 102 5.91 13.04 33.00
CA LEU A 102 5.53 11.67 32.72
C LEU A 102 4.54 11.59 31.54
N ILE A 103 3.46 12.38 31.57
CA ILE A 103 2.44 12.36 30.53
C ILE A 103 3.03 12.75 29.17
N ALA A 104 3.77 13.87 29.11
CA ALA A 104 4.36 14.36 27.86
C ALA A 104 5.32 13.34 27.23
N ASN A 105 6.21 12.74 28.04
CA ASN A 105 7.13 11.70 27.57
C ASN A 105 6.40 10.44 27.14
N THR A 106 5.35 10.04 27.85
CA THR A 106 4.56 8.85 27.53
C THR A 106 3.83 9.01 26.20
N TYR A 107 3.28 10.20 25.91
CA TYR A 107 2.70 10.50 24.61
C TYR A 107 3.70 10.32 23.46
N ALA A 108 4.90 10.88 23.60
CA ALA A 108 5.95 10.74 22.59
C ALA A 108 6.36 9.28 22.38
N GLN A 109 6.47 8.49 23.46
CA GLN A 109 6.85 7.08 23.40
C GLN A 109 5.77 6.19 22.76
N GLU A 110 4.50 6.35 23.16
CA GLU A 110 3.39 5.56 22.62
C GLU A 110 3.14 5.87 21.15
N TYR A 111 3.27 7.13 20.75
CA TYR A 111 3.20 7.52 19.34
C TYR A 111 4.34 6.89 18.51
N LYS A 112 5.58 6.96 19.00
CA LYS A 112 6.72 6.30 18.36
C LYS A 112 6.47 4.80 18.20
N LYS A 113 5.94 4.15 19.22
CA LYS A 113 5.63 2.71 19.20
C LYS A 113 4.54 2.37 18.19
N LEU A 114 3.44 3.13 18.18
CA LEU A 114 2.34 2.95 17.23
C LEU A 114 2.82 3.06 15.78
N ASN A 115 3.56 4.12 15.46
CA ASN A 115 4.08 4.35 14.11
C ASN A 115 4.99 3.19 13.65
N LEU A 116 5.81 2.68 14.57
CA LEU A 116 6.73 1.59 14.32
C LEU A 116 6.01 0.24 14.16
N ASP A 117 4.96 -0.01 14.93
CA ASP A 117 4.13 -1.22 14.82
C ASP A 117 3.35 -1.27 13.51
N VAL A 118 2.74 -0.15 13.09
CA VAL A 118 2.04 -0.04 11.79
C VAL A 118 3.01 -0.31 10.64
N SER A 119 4.18 0.32 10.66
CA SER A 119 5.21 0.14 9.64
C SER A 119 5.73 -1.30 9.58
N ARG A 120 5.90 -1.96 10.74
CA ARG A 120 6.38 -3.35 10.82
C ARG A 120 5.34 -4.36 10.34
N ASN A 121 4.06 -4.18 10.67
CA ASN A 121 3.01 -5.13 10.30
C ASN A 121 2.84 -5.20 8.77
N GLN A 122 2.78 -4.05 8.10
CA GLN A 122 2.70 -3.99 6.63
C GLN A 122 3.91 -4.67 5.97
N LEU A 123 5.12 -4.36 6.45
CA LEU A 123 6.35 -4.95 5.91
C LEU A 123 6.41 -6.47 6.15
N THR A 124 5.94 -6.94 7.30
CA THR A 124 5.94 -8.37 7.66
C THR A 124 4.99 -9.16 6.76
N ASN A 125 3.77 -8.66 6.54
CA ASN A 125 2.78 -9.30 5.68
C ASN A 125 3.26 -9.41 4.23
N VAL A 126 3.89 -8.36 3.70
CA VAL A 126 4.47 -8.35 2.34
C VAL A 126 5.66 -9.31 2.27
N LYS A 127 6.56 -9.28 3.27
CA LYS A 127 7.73 -10.17 3.32
C LYS A 127 7.34 -11.65 3.37
N GLU A 128 6.35 -12.00 4.19
CA GLU A 128 5.88 -13.38 4.31
C GLU A 128 5.25 -13.86 3.00
N PHE A 129 4.41 -13.03 2.37
CA PHE A 129 3.83 -13.31 1.06
C PHE A 129 4.91 -13.58 -0.01
N LEU A 130 5.87 -12.66 -0.14
CA LEU A 130 6.96 -12.80 -1.11
C LEU A 130 7.86 -14.01 -0.81
N SER A 131 8.07 -14.33 0.47
CA SER A 131 8.82 -15.52 0.89
C SER A 131 8.11 -16.81 0.45
N THR A 132 6.79 -16.88 0.58
CA THR A 132 5.99 -18.03 0.12
C THR A 132 6.03 -18.15 -1.40
N GLN A 133 5.78 -17.05 -2.12
CA GLN A 133 5.86 -17.02 -3.59
C GLN A 133 7.25 -17.45 -4.10
N ARG A 134 8.32 -17.02 -3.44
CA ARG A 134 9.69 -17.44 -3.79
C ARG A 134 9.89 -18.95 -3.61
N LYS A 135 9.38 -19.54 -2.52
CA LYS A 135 9.52 -20.99 -2.27
C LYS A 135 8.76 -21.79 -3.33
N GLU A 136 7.53 -21.39 -3.66
CA GLU A 136 6.72 -22.02 -4.70
C GLU A 136 7.40 -21.95 -6.07
N LYS A 137 7.93 -20.77 -6.45
CA LYS A 137 8.64 -20.60 -7.72
C LYS A 137 9.95 -21.37 -7.81
N LEU A 138 10.70 -21.46 -6.71
CA LEU A 138 11.93 -22.26 -6.66
C LEU A 138 11.62 -23.77 -6.84
N GLN A 139 10.53 -24.25 -6.24
CA GLN A 139 10.10 -25.63 -6.42
C GLN A 139 9.71 -25.91 -7.88
N GLN A 140 8.90 -25.02 -8.48
CA GLN A 140 8.52 -25.12 -9.90
C GLN A 140 9.75 -25.13 -10.81
N LEU A 141 10.74 -24.29 -10.54
CA LEU A 141 12.00 -24.25 -11.29
C LEU A 141 12.77 -25.57 -11.19
N ASN A 142 12.93 -26.13 -9.98
CA ASN A 142 13.65 -27.39 -9.80
C ASN A 142 12.95 -28.55 -10.52
N GLU A 143 11.62 -28.62 -10.43
CA GLU A 143 10.82 -29.62 -11.15
C GLU A 143 11.02 -29.49 -12.67
N ALA A 144 10.98 -28.26 -13.20
CA ALA A 144 11.23 -27.97 -14.61
C ALA A 144 12.64 -28.38 -15.07
N GLU A 145 13.67 -28.06 -14.28
CA GLU A 145 15.05 -28.42 -14.57
C GLU A 145 15.26 -29.94 -14.59
N ASP A 146 14.67 -30.67 -13.64
CA ASP A 146 14.74 -32.13 -13.59
C ASP A 146 14.04 -32.77 -14.79
N ILE A 147 12.88 -32.24 -15.20
CA ILE A 147 12.19 -32.74 -16.39
C ILE A 147 13.01 -32.44 -17.66
N LEU A 148 13.57 -31.23 -17.80
CA LEU A 148 14.44 -30.85 -18.92
C LEU A 148 15.65 -31.77 -19.01
N ARG A 149 16.30 -32.04 -17.88
CA ARG A 149 17.47 -32.91 -17.80
C ARG A 149 17.14 -34.33 -18.22
N ASN A 150 16.05 -34.89 -17.72
CA ASN A 150 15.59 -36.23 -18.09
C ASN A 150 15.23 -36.33 -19.58
N TYR A 151 14.65 -35.27 -20.15
CA TYR A 151 14.33 -35.20 -21.57
C TYR A 151 15.59 -35.19 -22.44
N GLN A 152 16.56 -34.32 -22.12
CA GLN A 152 17.83 -34.24 -22.85
C GLN A 152 18.63 -35.55 -22.79
N GLN A 153 18.58 -36.26 -21.66
CA GLN A 153 19.24 -37.57 -21.49
C GLN A 153 18.59 -38.69 -22.33
N LYS A 154 17.27 -38.64 -22.56
CA LYS A 154 16.53 -39.68 -23.30
C LYS A 154 16.44 -39.42 -24.81
N GLY A 155 16.30 -38.16 -25.23
CA GLY A 155 16.00 -37.78 -26.61
C GLY A 155 17.18 -37.24 -27.43
N GLY A 156 18.32 -36.93 -26.81
CA GLY A 156 19.42 -36.22 -27.47
C GLY A 156 19.17 -34.71 -27.64
N ILE A 157 20.21 -33.96 -28.04
CA ILE A 157 20.12 -32.49 -28.19
C ILE A 157 19.46 -32.17 -29.54
N ILE A 158 18.21 -31.72 -29.49
CA ILE A 158 17.47 -31.23 -30.66
C ILE A 158 17.74 -29.73 -30.81
N ALA A 159 18.29 -29.31 -31.94
CA ALA A 159 18.48 -27.90 -32.25
C ALA A 159 17.17 -27.28 -32.77
N LEU A 160 16.62 -26.33 -32.03
CA LEU A 160 15.49 -25.52 -32.46
C LEU A 160 15.92 -24.54 -33.55
N ASP A 161 15.06 -24.30 -34.55
CA ASP A 161 15.31 -23.25 -35.54
C ASP A 161 15.24 -21.84 -34.89
N ALA A 162 15.74 -20.83 -35.61
CA ALA A 162 15.80 -19.47 -35.08
C ALA A 162 14.41 -18.84 -34.81
N GLN A 163 13.37 -19.29 -35.52
CA GLN A 163 12.01 -18.78 -35.35
C GLN A 163 11.35 -19.36 -34.10
N ALA A 164 11.53 -20.65 -33.85
CA ALA A 164 11.09 -21.34 -32.64
C ALA A 164 11.77 -20.75 -31.40
N ASN A 165 13.09 -20.54 -31.43
CA ASN A 165 13.82 -19.90 -30.32
C ASN A 165 13.31 -18.48 -30.01
N ASN A 166 13.05 -17.68 -31.05
CA ASN A 166 12.52 -16.33 -30.86
C ASN A 166 11.11 -16.35 -30.25
N LEU A 167 10.26 -17.26 -30.72
CA LEU A 167 8.91 -17.45 -30.20
C LEU A 167 8.91 -17.86 -28.73
N ILE A 168 9.81 -18.78 -28.35
CA ILE A 168 9.98 -19.23 -26.95
C ILE A 168 10.42 -18.07 -26.08
N GLN A 169 11.46 -17.34 -26.48
CA GLN A 169 11.94 -16.18 -25.72
C GLN A 169 10.85 -15.12 -25.52
N GLN A 170 10.07 -14.82 -26.56
CA GLN A 170 8.94 -13.90 -26.45
C GLN A 170 7.85 -14.42 -25.51
N LEU A 171 7.50 -15.71 -25.62
CA LEU A 171 6.52 -16.34 -24.73
C LEU A 171 7.00 -16.32 -23.27
N SER A 172 8.23 -16.78 -22.98
CA SER A 172 8.84 -16.74 -21.64
C SER A 172 8.81 -15.32 -21.07
N GLN A 173 9.16 -14.31 -21.88
CA GLN A 173 9.17 -12.92 -21.43
C GLN A 173 7.76 -12.42 -21.07
N PHE A 174 6.74 -12.73 -21.88
CA PHE A 174 5.36 -12.31 -21.58
C PHE A 174 4.79 -13.08 -20.40
N GLU A 175 5.14 -14.36 -20.22
CA GLU A 175 4.79 -15.13 -19.01
C GLU A 175 5.44 -14.55 -17.75
N ALA A 176 6.73 -14.18 -17.82
CA ALA A 176 7.42 -13.52 -16.71
C ALA A 176 6.78 -12.17 -16.35
N ASN A 177 6.45 -11.35 -17.36
CA ASN A 177 5.75 -10.08 -17.15
C ASN A 177 4.37 -10.28 -16.54
N LYS A 178 3.61 -11.29 -16.99
CA LYS A 178 2.31 -11.64 -16.43
C LYS A 178 2.45 -12.06 -14.96
N ASN A 179 3.38 -12.96 -14.68
CA ASN A 179 3.62 -13.45 -13.32
C ASN A 179 4.03 -12.31 -12.37
N ALA A 180 4.87 -11.37 -12.84
CA ALA A 180 5.22 -10.18 -12.08
C ALA A 180 3.98 -9.31 -11.79
N ALA A 181 3.14 -9.06 -12.80
CA ALA A 181 1.90 -8.32 -12.63
C ALA A 181 0.91 -9.01 -11.66
N ASP A 182 0.82 -10.34 -11.69
CA ASP A 182 0.00 -11.15 -10.77
C ASP A 182 0.49 -11.04 -9.31
N ILE A 183 1.81 -11.07 -9.10
CA ILE A 183 2.42 -10.88 -7.78
C ILE A 183 2.15 -9.46 -7.28
N ASP A 184 2.39 -8.44 -8.10
CA ASP A 184 2.15 -7.05 -7.75
C ASP A 184 0.66 -6.80 -7.46
N LEU A 185 -0.24 -7.44 -8.23
CA LEU A 185 -1.68 -7.40 -7.99
C LEU A 185 -2.04 -8.03 -6.64
N ALA A 186 -1.45 -9.17 -6.30
CA ALA A 186 -1.70 -9.84 -5.03
C ALA A 186 -1.18 -9.01 -3.84
N VAL A 187 -0.02 -8.37 -3.96
CA VAL A 187 0.49 -7.42 -2.96
C VAL A 187 -0.46 -6.22 -2.84
N SER A 188 -0.83 -5.62 -3.96
CA SER A 188 -1.74 -4.48 -4.01
C SER A 188 -3.09 -4.81 -3.39
N ASN A 189 -3.64 -6.01 -3.64
CA ASN A 189 -4.90 -6.48 -3.05
C ASN A 189 -4.84 -6.50 -1.51
N LYS A 190 -3.71 -6.94 -0.93
CA LYS A 190 -3.53 -6.95 0.53
C LYS A 190 -3.48 -5.54 1.10
N VAL A 191 -2.66 -4.67 0.52
CA VAL A 191 -2.52 -3.26 0.95
C VAL A 191 -3.86 -2.53 0.84
N LEU A 192 -4.56 -2.71 -0.29
CA LEU A 192 -5.86 -2.13 -0.53
C LEU A 192 -6.92 -2.62 0.45
N SER A 193 -6.92 -3.93 0.76
CA SER A 193 -7.83 -4.51 1.75
C SER A 193 -7.60 -3.94 3.16
N GLU A 194 -6.33 -3.75 3.56
CA GLU A 194 -5.97 -3.10 4.83
C GLU A 194 -6.49 -1.65 4.86
N TYR A 195 -6.19 -0.84 3.85
CA TYR A 195 -6.66 0.55 3.79
C TYR A 195 -8.19 0.67 3.73
N LYS A 196 -8.87 -0.19 2.97
CA LYS A 196 -10.34 -0.22 2.93
C LYS A 196 -10.93 -0.60 4.29
N SER A 197 -10.33 -1.55 5.01
CA SER A 197 -10.76 -1.92 6.36
C SER A 197 -10.59 -0.77 7.36
N GLU A 198 -9.46 -0.06 7.31
CA GLU A 198 -9.24 1.12 8.13
C GLU A 198 -10.21 2.25 7.79
N LEU A 199 -10.47 2.48 6.49
CA LEU A 199 -11.40 3.52 6.04
C LEU A 199 -12.82 3.20 6.46
N ALA A 200 -13.27 1.96 6.32
CA ALA A 200 -14.61 1.53 6.73
C ALA A 200 -14.84 1.70 8.24
N LYS A 201 -13.81 1.55 9.07
CA LYS A 201 -13.90 1.80 10.53
C LYS A 201 -14.05 3.28 10.86
N GLN A 202 -13.42 4.17 10.09
CA GLN A 202 -13.45 5.61 10.34
C GLN A 202 -14.63 6.31 9.65
N SER A 203 -14.97 5.89 8.43
CA SER A 203 -16.03 6.47 7.60
C SER A 203 -16.63 5.42 6.65
N PRO A 204 -17.66 4.68 7.10
CA PRO A 204 -18.34 3.66 6.28
C PRO A 204 -18.92 4.22 4.98
N GLN A 205 -19.54 5.40 5.05
CA GLN A 205 -20.14 6.06 3.89
C GLN A 205 -19.10 6.43 2.82
N MET A 206 -17.87 6.74 3.23
CA MET A 206 -16.79 7.03 2.30
C MET A 206 -16.29 5.78 1.62
N ALA A 207 -16.18 4.66 2.35
CA ALA A 207 -15.80 3.38 1.78
C ALA A 207 -16.78 2.93 0.69
N GLU A 208 -18.09 3.05 0.95
CA GLU A 208 -19.15 2.71 -0.02
C GLU A 208 -19.12 3.63 -1.26
N TYR A 209 -18.92 4.92 -1.07
CA TYR A 209 -18.79 5.86 -2.19
C TYR A 209 -17.58 5.53 -3.07
N LEU A 210 -16.41 5.26 -2.48
CA LEU A 210 -15.22 4.85 -3.24
C LEU A 210 -15.43 3.55 -3.99
N GLU A 211 -16.12 2.58 -3.39
CA GLU A 211 -16.46 1.33 -4.06
C GLU A 211 -17.39 1.54 -5.26
N SER A 212 -18.37 2.45 -5.15
CA SER A 212 -19.21 2.83 -6.28
C SER A 212 -18.43 3.52 -7.40
N MET A 213 -17.43 4.32 -7.05
CA MET A 213 -16.55 5.04 -7.98
C MET A 213 -15.63 4.09 -8.74
N SER A 214 -15.01 3.13 -8.05
CA SER A 214 -14.12 2.14 -8.69
C SER A 214 -14.83 1.34 -9.77
N ASN A 215 -16.14 1.18 -9.61
CA ASN A 215 -17.01 0.46 -10.51
C ASN A 215 -17.69 1.36 -11.56
N GLU A 216 -17.40 2.67 -11.60
CA GLU A 216 -17.95 3.58 -12.61
C GLU A 216 -17.45 3.15 -14.01
N ALA A 217 -18.38 2.89 -14.93
CA ALA A 217 -18.06 2.33 -16.25
C ALA A 217 -17.05 3.17 -17.05
N TYR A 218 -17.11 4.50 -16.95
CA TYR A 218 -16.17 5.39 -17.63
C TYR A 218 -14.75 5.29 -17.05
N PHE A 219 -14.64 5.21 -15.73
CA PHE A 219 -13.36 5.07 -15.04
C PHE A 219 -12.68 3.74 -15.39
N THR A 220 -13.44 2.65 -15.34
CA THR A 220 -13.00 1.32 -15.77
C THR A 220 -12.57 1.32 -17.24
N ALA A 221 -13.35 1.96 -18.14
CA ALA A 221 -13.01 2.04 -19.55
C ALA A 221 -11.69 2.79 -19.83
N LEU A 222 -11.42 3.88 -19.10
CA LEU A 222 -10.14 4.60 -19.19
C LEU A 222 -8.97 3.70 -18.80
N GLN A 223 -9.09 2.99 -17.67
CA GLN A 223 -8.04 2.08 -17.21
C GLN A 223 -7.83 0.90 -18.16
N GLU A 224 -8.92 0.39 -18.75
CA GLU A 224 -8.85 -0.67 -19.77
C GLU A 224 -8.09 -0.24 -21.01
N GLN A 225 -8.45 0.91 -21.58
CA GLN A 225 -7.76 1.45 -22.75
C GLN A 225 -6.28 1.69 -22.47
N LEU A 226 -5.97 2.24 -21.29
CA LEU A 226 -4.61 2.56 -20.89
C LEU A 226 -3.75 1.30 -20.72
N ALA A 227 -4.28 0.26 -20.08
CA ALA A 227 -3.60 -1.03 -19.95
C ALA A 227 -3.39 -1.70 -21.32
N LYS A 228 -4.41 -1.70 -22.19
CA LYS A 228 -4.31 -2.22 -23.56
C LYS A 228 -3.22 -1.52 -24.37
N LEU A 229 -3.17 -0.18 -24.33
CA LEU A 229 -2.14 0.58 -25.04
C LEU A 229 -0.73 0.28 -24.52
N LYS A 230 -0.56 0.14 -23.20
CA LYS A 230 0.72 -0.25 -22.60
C LYS A 230 1.16 -1.63 -23.09
N VAL A 231 0.29 -2.63 -23.02
CA VAL A 231 0.60 -3.99 -23.49
C VAL A 231 0.88 -4.01 -25.00
N ASN A 232 0.12 -3.26 -25.81
CA ASN A 232 0.36 -3.15 -27.25
C ASN A 232 1.69 -2.45 -27.58
N LYS A 233 2.08 -1.44 -26.81
CA LYS A 233 3.39 -0.81 -26.91
C LYS A 233 4.51 -1.81 -26.61
N ASP A 234 4.36 -2.60 -25.56
CA ASP A 234 5.34 -3.64 -25.19
C ASP A 234 5.45 -4.72 -26.28
N LEU A 235 4.33 -5.10 -26.89
CA LEU A 235 4.32 -6.00 -28.06
C LEU A 235 5.05 -5.39 -29.26
N ALA A 236 4.84 -4.12 -29.54
CA ALA A 236 5.53 -3.41 -30.62
C ALA A 236 7.04 -3.30 -30.38
N LEU A 237 7.47 -3.14 -29.12
CA LEU A 237 8.88 -3.13 -28.71
C LEU A 237 9.53 -4.51 -28.84
N ALA A 238 8.80 -5.57 -28.53
CA ALA A 238 9.29 -6.95 -28.65
C ALA A 238 9.47 -7.39 -30.12
N ASN A 239 8.68 -6.82 -31.04
CA ASN A 239 8.70 -7.16 -32.46
C ASN A 239 9.67 -6.25 -33.25
N LYS A 240 10.97 -6.56 -33.23
CA LYS A 240 12.08 -5.74 -33.78
C LYS A 240 12.19 -5.72 -35.32
N ASN A 241 11.17 -6.10 -36.07
CA ASN A 241 11.30 -6.40 -37.50
C ASN A 241 11.28 -5.19 -38.46
N SER A 242 11.00 -3.96 -38.01
CA SER A 242 11.17 -2.76 -38.87
C SER A 242 11.46 -1.47 -38.07
N LYS A 243 12.73 -1.04 -38.04
CA LYS A 243 13.21 0.03 -37.13
C LYS A 243 12.61 1.43 -37.35
N VAL A 244 12.06 1.72 -38.53
CA VAL A 244 11.56 3.07 -38.88
C VAL A 244 10.09 3.24 -38.49
N ASP A 245 9.24 2.26 -38.81
CA ASP A 245 7.81 2.31 -38.48
C ASP A 245 7.54 2.10 -36.98
N THR A 246 8.35 1.26 -36.31
CA THR A 246 8.20 1.01 -34.87
C THR A 246 8.42 2.26 -34.03
N LYS A 247 9.32 3.18 -34.43
CA LYS A 247 9.59 4.40 -33.65
C LYS A 247 8.41 5.39 -33.69
N LEU A 248 7.77 5.55 -34.84
CA LEU A 248 6.58 6.41 -34.99
C LEU A 248 5.39 5.81 -34.23
N LEU A 249 5.20 4.49 -34.32
CA LEU A 249 4.14 3.79 -33.60
C LEU A 249 4.31 3.87 -32.08
N ILE A 250 5.53 3.71 -31.55
CA ILE A 250 5.80 3.88 -30.11
C ILE A 250 5.46 5.30 -29.65
N LYS A 251 5.83 6.32 -30.45
CA LYS A 251 5.51 7.71 -30.12
C LYS A 251 4.00 7.96 -30.10
N ASP A 252 3.25 7.34 -31.01
CA ASP A 252 1.80 7.42 -31.02
C ASP A 252 1.20 6.78 -29.75
N TYR A 253 1.67 5.58 -29.36
CA TYR A 253 1.29 4.98 -28.09
C TYR A 253 1.62 5.86 -26.88
N ASP A 254 2.80 6.48 -26.84
CA ASP A 254 3.19 7.38 -25.76
C ASP A 254 2.25 8.59 -25.63
N ASN A 255 1.86 9.19 -26.76
CA ASN A 255 0.92 10.30 -26.77
C ASN A 255 -0.46 9.87 -26.28
N GLN A 256 -0.97 8.73 -26.75
CA GLN A 256 -2.28 8.21 -26.34
C GLN A 256 -2.31 7.81 -24.87
N ILE A 257 -1.24 7.17 -24.37
CA ILE A 257 -1.09 6.84 -22.95
C ILE A 257 -1.07 8.12 -22.12
N THR A 258 -0.33 9.14 -22.54
CA THR A 258 -0.25 10.43 -21.81
C THR A 258 -1.61 11.12 -21.76
N ASP A 259 -2.35 11.17 -22.87
CA ASP A 259 -3.69 11.77 -22.93
C ASP A 259 -4.70 11.03 -22.03
N LEU A 260 -4.70 9.69 -22.07
CA LEU A 260 -5.57 8.88 -21.20
C LEU A 260 -5.19 9.00 -19.72
N GLN A 261 -3.89 9.08 -19.41
CA GLN A 261 -3.41 9.33 -18.05
C GLN A 261 -3.92 10.68 -17.54
N GLN A 262 -3.81 11.72 -18.35
CA GLN A 262 -4.31 13.05 -17.97
C GLN A 262 -5.82 13.03 -17.70
N LYS A 263 -6.61 12.36 -18.55
CA LYS A 263 -8.07 12.23 -18.34
C LYS A 263 -8.41 11.47 -17.06
N LEU A 264 -7.64 10.42 -16.74
CA LEU A 264 -7.79 9.66 -15.51
C LEU A 264 -7.46 10.53 -14.29
N ASP A 265 -6.35 11.27 -14.34
CA ASP A 265 -5.91 12.17 -13.28
C ASP A 265 -6.89 13.33 -13.05
N GLU A 266 -7.47 13.89 -14.11
CA GLU A 266 -8.52 14.90 -14.04
C GLU A 266 -9.77 14.35 -13.33
N LYS A 267 -10.23 13.15 -13.69
CA LYS A 267 -11.35 12.48 -13.00
C LYS A 267 -11.05 12.25 -11.52
N ILE A 268 -9.87 11.70 -11.19
CA ILE A 268 -9.43 11.51 -9.81
C ILE A 268 -9.40 12.84 -9.05
N SER A 269 -8.94 13.92 -9.69
CA SER A 269 -8.89 15.27 -9.09
C SER A 269 -10.27 15.82 -8.77
N VAL A 270 -11.25 15.65 -9.67
CA VAL A 270 -12.65 16.05 -9.42
C VAL A 270 -13.21 15.30 -8.21
N ILE A 271 -12.94 14.00 -8.14
CA ILE A 271 -13.39 13.14 -7.03
C ILE A 271 -12.73 13.55 -5.71
N LYS A 272 -11.40 13.72 -5.72
CA LYS A 272 -10.63 14.23 -4.57
C LYS A 272 -11.23 15.56 -4.07
N LYS A 273 -11.55 16.51 -4.95
CA LYS A 273 -12.17 17.79 -4.58
C LYS A 273 -13.57 17.64 -3.98
N GLY A 274 -14.41 16.76 -4.54
CA GLY A 274 -15.75 16.49 -4.03
C GLY A 274 -15.75 15.86 -2.63
N ILE A 275 -14.85 14.91 -2.39
CA ILE A 275 -14.72 14.20 -1.11
C ILE A 275 -14.06 15.07 -0.03
N PHE A 276 -13.04 15.85 -0.40
CA PHE A 276 -12.21 16.59 0.55
C PHE A 276 -12.85 17.89 1.07
N ALA A 277 -13.96 18.35 0.49
CA ALA A 277 -14.64 19.55 0.96
C ALA A 277 -15.25 19.41 2.37
N SER A 278 -15.58 18.18 2.79
CA SER A 278 -16.40 17.93 3.98
C SER A 278 -15.80 16.92 4.97
N SER A 279 -14.60 16.40 4.70
CA SER A 279 -13.99 15.30 5.47
C SER A 279 -12.91 15.79 6.45
N PRO A 280 -12.74 15.17 7.62
CA PRO A 280 -11.57 15.39 8.48
C PRO A 280 -10.26 15.00 7.76
N GLU A 281 -9.14 15.66 8.11
CA GLU A 281 -7.87 15.51 7.38
C GLU A 281 -7.34 14.06 7.35
N VAL A 282 -7.46 13.33 8.46
CA VAL A 282 -7.08 11.91 8.57
C VAL A 282 -7.86 11.05 7.55
N VAL A 283 -9.16 11.30 7.42
CA VAL A 283 -10.02 10.59 6.48
C VAL A 283 -9.64 10.94 5.03
N LYS A 284 -9.28 12.20 4.74
CA LYS A 284 -8.83 12.61 3.40
C LYS A 284 -7.58 11.85 2.97
N GLN A 285 -6.60 11.72 3.84
CA GLN A 285 -5.36 11.02 3.51
C GLN A 285 -5.55 9.52 3.32
N LEU A 286 -6.31 8.89 4.20
CA LEU A 286 -6.63 7.47 4.06
C LEU A 286 -7.43 7.23 2.77
N THR A 287 -8.40 8.09 2.47
CA THR A 287 -9.15 8.09 1.19
C THR A 287 -8.20 8.27 0.01
N GLN A 288 -7.23 9.18 0.10
CA GLN A 288 -6.23 9.38 -0.95
C GLN A 288 -5.40 8.11 -1.20
N LYS A 289 -4.89 7.47 -0.13
CA LYS A 289 -4.14 6.21 -0.22
C LYS A 289 -4.99 5.08 -0.82
N VAL A 290 -6.28 4.99 -0.44
CA VAL A 290 -7.21 4.03 -1.03
C VAL A 290 -7.39 4.29 -2.51
N ILE A 291 -7.67 5.52 -2.94
CA ILE A 291 -7.84 5.86 -4.36
C ILE A 291 -6.58 5.51 -5.16
N GLU A 292 -5.41 5.88 -4.67
CA GLU A 292 -4.13 5.63 -5.36
C GLU A 292 -3.83 4.13 -5.48
N GLU A 293 -4.02 3.37 -4.40
CA GLU A 293 -3.80 1.92 -4.45
C GLU A 293 -4.88 1.20 -5.26
N GLU A 294 -6.14 1.66 -5.26
CA GLU A 294 -7.23 1.12 -6.08
C GLU A 294 -6.94 1.30 -7.57
N VAL A 295 -6.53 2.52 -7.97
CA VAL A 295 -6.16 2.83 -9.36
C VAL A 295 -5.06 1.88 -9.83
N LYS A 296 -4.03 1.72 -8.99
CA LYS A 296 -2.91 0.81 -9.25
C LYS A 296 -3.38 -0.64 -9.32
N ASN A 297 -4.20 -1.08 -8.37
CA ASN A 297 -4.72 -2.44 -8.29
C ASN A 297 -5.50 -2.82 -9.56
N GLN A 298 -6.46 -1.98 -9.93
CA GLN A 298 -7.29 -2.20 -11.11
C GLN A 298 -6.46 -2.14 -12.40
N SER A 299 -5.48 -1.24 -12.49
CA SER A 299 -4.52 -1.23 -13.61
C SER A 299 -3.73 -2.53 -13.70
N LEU A 300 -3.24 -3.07 -12.57
CA LEU A 300 -2.49 -4.33 -12.52
C LEU A 300 -3.39 -5.52 -12.92
N LYS A 301 -4.63 -5.55 -12.44
CA LYS A 301 -5.62 -6.56 -12.78
C LYS A 301 -5.89 -6.63 -14.28
N ILE A 302 -6.13 -5.48 -14.90
CA ILE A 302 -6.36 -5.41 -16.35
C ILE A 302 -5.09 -5.78 -17.10
N THR A 303 -3.92 -5.27 -16.68
CA THR A 303 -2.64 -5.59 -17.33
C THR A 303 -2.35 -7.09 -17.29
N SER A 304 -2.58 -7.75 -16.16
CA SER A 304 -2.48 -9.21 -16.03
C SER A 304 -3.42 -9.93 -17.00
N SER A 305 -4.68 -9.49 -17.09
CA SER A 305 -5.66 -10.06 -18.02
C SER A 305 -5.24 -9.91 -19.49
N GLU A 306 -4.77 -8.73 -19.88
CA GLU A 306 -4.28 -8.48 -21.25
C GLU A 306 -3.02 -9.31 -21.56
N LEU A 307 -2.07 -9.39 -20.61
CA LEU A 307 -0.89 -10.25 -20.75
C LEU A 307 -1.27 -11.73 -20.83
N ALA A 308 -2.32 -12.18 -20.11
CA ALA A 308 -2.82 -13.54 -20.22
C ALA A 308 -3.34 -13.87 -21.63
N VAL A 309 -4.04 -12.93 -22.28
CA VAL A 309 -4.49 -13.06 -23.67
C VAL A 309 -3.30 -13.14 -24.63
N VAL A 310 -2.27 -12.32 -24.41
CA VAL A 310 -1.01 -12.36 -25.18
C VAL A 310 -0.35 -13.73 -25.02
N VAL A 311 -0.12 -14.18 -23.79
CA VAL A 311 0.48 -15.49 -23.48
C VAL A 311 -0.30 -16.61 -24.16
N GLN A 312 -1.63 -16.62 -24.07
CA GLN A 312 -2.47 -17.63 -24.73
C GLN A 312 -2.32 -17.62 -26.26
N THR A 313 -2.16 -16.44 -26.87
CA THR A 313 -1.94 -16.30 -28.31
C THR A 313 -0.59 -16.87 -28.73
N TYR A 314 0.46 -16.62 -27.94
CA TYR A 314 1.80 -17.15 -28.19
C TYR A 314 1.87 -18.65 -27.90
N ASP A 315 1.21 -19.15 -26.86
CA ASP A 315 1.09 -20.57 -26.54
C ASP A 315 0.37 -21.34 -27.66
N SER A 316 -0.68 -20.74 -28.24
CA SER A 316 -1.36 -21.31 -29.41
C SER A 316 -0.46 -21.40 -30.65
N LYS A 317 0.43 -20.42 -30.86
CA LYS A 317 1.43 -20.46 -31.95
C LYS A 317 2.51 -21.49 -31.65
N PHE A 318 2.92 -21.59 -30.40
CA PHE A 318 3.91 -22.54 -29.91
C PHE A 318 3.46 -23.99 -30.06
N ASN A 319 2.20 -24.30 -29.71
CA ASN A 319 1.61 -25.63 -29.87
C ASN A 319 1.41 -26.06 -31.34
N ARG A 320 1.66 -25.19 -32.32
CA ARG A 320 1.67 -25.51 -33.77
C ARG A 320 3.06 -25.89 -34.29
N LEU A 321 4.11 -25.78 -33.47
CA LEU A 321 5.45 -26.24 -33.83
C LEU A 321 5.50 -27.78 -33.96
N PRO A 322 6.48 -28.37 -34.66
CA PRO A 322 6.65 -29.82 -34.69
C PRO A 322 6.81 -30.41 -33.28
N THR A 323 6.25 -31.59 -33.01
CA THR A 323 6.18 -32.22 -31.68
C THR A 323 7.53 -32.35 -30.97
N THR A 324 8.60 -32.59 -31.71
CA THR A 324 9.98 -32.69 -31.19
C THR A 324 10.57 -31.35 -30.75
N ALA A 325 10.12 -30.24 -31.34
CA ALA A 325 10.50 -28.88 -30.93
C ALA A 325 9.68 -28.39 -29.72
N ILE A 326 8.42 -28.84 -29.60
CA ILE A 326 7.51 -28.45 -28.53
C ILE A 326 7.98 -28.97 -27.16
N GLU A 327 8.41 -30.22 -27.06
CA GLU A 327 8.75 -30.83 -25.76
C GLU A 327 10.00 -30.20 -25.14
N LEU A 328 11.09 -30.04 -25.93
CA LEU A 328 12.30 -29.35 -25.46
C LEU A 328 11.99 -27.92 -25.01
N ALA A 329 11.16 -27.23 -25.78
CA ALA A 329 10.85 -25.84 -25.55
C ALA A 329 9.89 -25.61 -24.37
N ARG A 330 8.98 -26.56 -24.08
CA ARG A 330 8.17 -26.52 -22.85
C ARG A 330 9.03 -26.59 -21.61
N PHE A 331 10.06 -27.44 -21.61
CA PHE A 331 10.97 -27.57 -20.48
C PHE A 331 11.95 -26.40 -20.36
N GLN A 332 12.37 -25.81 -21.48
CA GLN A 332 13.12 -24.55 -21.45
C GLN A 332 12.29 -23.38 -20.90
N ARG A 333 10.99 -23.35 -21.22
CA ARG A 333 10.04 -22.34 -20.73
C ARG A 333 9.84 -22.41 -19.22
N GLU A 334 9.59 -23.58 -18.65
CA GLU A 334 9.36 -23.71 -17.19
C GLU A 334 10.62 -23.39 -16.35
N ARG A 335 11.80 -23.33 -17.00
CA ARG A 335 13.08 -22.96 -16.37
C ARG A 335 13.33 -21.45 -16.34
N GLU A 336 12.80 -20.69 -17.31
CA GLU A 336 13.05 -19.24 -17.43
C GLU A 336 12.11 -18.39 -16.57
#